data_AF-A0A954NTB4-F1
#
_entry.id   AF-A0A954NTB4-F1
#
_cell.length_a   1.000
_cell.length_b   1.000
_cell.length_c   1.000
_cell.angle_alpha   90.00
_cell.angle_beta   90.00
_cell.angle_gamma   90.00
#
_symmetry.space_group_name_H-M   'P 1'
#
loop_
_entity.id
_entity.type
_entity.pdbx_description
1 polymer ?
#
loop_
_entity_poly.entity_id
_entity_poly.type
_entity_poly.pdbx_seq_one_letter_code
_entity_poly.pdbx_strand_id
1 'polypeptide(L)'
;MKRLTSALILFALVGCDQSQREKKQTTVSPEMESVIKITAEQLGVSSESIRPDSTFASLGADDLDFVEIVMATEDAHKVSIPDELLTKIAGISAAEEIVHHLTIAGFAQALDSDEPQTESEPDKNVVTGLYAELVTRPLPEGYSYLFIPSLAAILTAAENKEGRPLTEKEVLSIRDKAPAMVAPNDVILKMNESRQYRDINPKSVWVEWQALRTQTE
;
A
#
# COMPACT_ATOMS: atom_id res chain seq x y z
N MET A 1 -81.92 38.49 13.91
CA MET A 1 -80.74 39.06 14.61
C MET A 1 -80.38 38.17 15.79
N LYS A 2 -79.07 37.96 16.03
CA LYS A 2 -78.39 37.17 17.09
C LYS A 2 -78.27 35.66 16.78
N ARG A 3 -77.14 34.96 16.96
CA ARG A 3 -75.73 35.26 17.32
C ARG A 3 -74.88 34.01 16.93
N LEU A 4 -73.61 34.26 16.61
CA LEU A 4 -72.49 33.31 16.46
C LEU A 4 -72.35 32.32 17.63
N THR A 5 -71.89 31.08 17.38
CA THR A 5 -70.71 30.41 18.01
C THR A 5 -70.56 28.93 17.57
N SER A 6 -69.35 28.56 17.13
CA SER A 6 -68.58 27.28 17.33
C SER A 6 -69.24 25.91 17.08
N ALA A 7 -68.59 24.86 16.55
CA ALA A 7 -67.18 24.57 16.25
C ALA A 7 -67.07 23.40 15.24
N LEU A 8 -65.92 23.35 14.57
CA LEU A 8 -65.35 22.30 13.71
C LEU A 8 -65.38 20.90 14.36
N ILE A 9 -65.78 19.86 13.61
CA ILE A 9 -65.21 18.51 13.72
C ILE A 9 -65.07 17.92 12.30
N LEU A 10 -63.81 17.76 11.89
CA LEU A 10 -63.34 17.19 10.64
C LEU A 10 -63.37 15.66 10.76
N PHE A 11 -64.25 14.99 10.01
CA PHE A 11 -64.24 13.52 9.89
C PHE A 11 -63.38 13.10 8.69
N ALA A 12 -62.34 12.32 8.98
CA ALA A 12 -61.36 11.82 8.02
C ALA A 12 -62.00 10.91 6.95
N LEU A 13 -61.64 11.18 5.69
CA LEU A 13 -62.00 10.37 4.54
C LEU A 13 -61.16 9.09 4.52
N VAL A 14 -61.86 7.96 4.46
CA VAL A 14 -61.31 6.66 4.01
C VAL A 14 -61.06 6.76 2.51
N GLY A 15 -59.81 6.57 2.08
CA GLY A 15 -59.46 6.47 0.67
C GLY A 15 -58.02 5.99 0.49
N CYS A 16 -57.89 4.85 -0.21
CA CYS A 16 -56.73 4.23 -0.86
C CYS A 16 -55.37 4.21 -0.12
N ASP A 17 -54.72 3.05 -0.05
CA ASP A 17 -53.91 2.56 -1.17
C ASP A 17 -53.12 1.32 -0.73
N GLN A 18 -53.24 0.22 -1.48
CA GLN A 18 -52.35 -0.93 -1.32
C GLN A 18 -51.00 -0.59 -1.94
N SER A 19 -50.20 0.24 -1.26
CA SER A 19 -48.79 0.37 -1.60
C SER A 19 -48.02 -0.80 -0.99
N GLN A 20 -47.88 -1.82 -1.82
CA GLN A 20 -46.78 -2.76 -1.92
C GLN A 20 -45.75 -2.67 -0.79
N ARG A 21 -45.62 -3.75 -0.01
CA ARG A 21 -44.36 -4.08 0.67
C ARG A 21 -43.28 -4.13 -0.40
N GLU A 22 -42.49 -3.07 -0.52
CA GLU A 22 -41.26 -3.08 -1.28
C GLU A 22 -40.41 -4.25 -0.77
N LYS A 23 -40.18 -5.21 -1.65
CA LYS A 23 -39.06 -6.15 -1.49
C LYS A 23 -37.81 -5.27 -1.44
N LYS A 24 -37.18 -5.21 -0.27
CA LYS A 24 -35.88 -4.56 -0.07
C LYS A 24 -34.87 -5.31 -0.95
N GLN A 25 -34.72 -4.84 -2.18
CA GLN A 25 -33.68 -5.27 -3.10
C GLN A 25 -32.38 -4.73 -2.53
N THR A 26 -31.54 -5.63 -2.02
CA THR A 26 -30.23 -5.30 -1.46
C THR A 26 -29.37 -4.69 -2.54
N THR A 27 -29.37 -3.36 -2.65
CA THR A 27 -28.36 -2.64 -3.43
C THR A 27 -27.03 -2.86 -2.72
N VAL A 28 -26.14 -3.60 -3.39
CA VAL A 28 -24.74 -3.78 -3.00
C VAL A 28 -24.07 -2.40 -3.10
N SER A 29 -23.21 -2.03 -2.14
CA SER A 29 -22.52 -0.74 -2.19
C SER A 29 -21.45 -0.74 -3.29
N PRO A 30 -21.08 0.43 -3.87
CA PRO A 30 -20.02 0.52 -4.87
C PRO A 30 -18.68 -0.07 -4.41
N GLU A 31 -18.35 0.08 -3.12
CA GLU A 31 -17.14 -0.43 -2.48
C GLU A 31 -17.15 -1.96 -2.48
N MET A 32 -18.29 -2.55 -2.10
CA MET A 32 -18.48 -4.00 -2.12
C MET A 32 -18.42 -4.57 -3.55
N GLU A 33 -19.05 -3.90 -4.52
CA GLU A 33 -18.95 -4.31 -5.93
C GLU A 33 -17.49 -4.26 -6.43
N SER A 34 -16.74 -3.23 -6.05
CA SER A 34 -15.33 -3.08 -6.41
C SER A 34 -14.46 -4.17 -5.79
N VAL A 35 -14.59 -4.43 -4.48
CA VAL A 35 -13.84 -5.48 -3.79
C VAL A 35 -14.13 -6.86 -4.39
N ILE A 36 -15.40 -7.18 -4.67
CA ILE A 36 -15.78 -8.45 -5.29
C ILE A 36 -15.14 -8.58 -6.68
N LYS A 37 -15.19 -7.51 -7.49
CA LYS A 37 -14.63 -7.52 -8.84
C LYS A 37 -13.12 -7.76 -8.81
N ILE A 38 -12.38 -7.00 -7.99
CA ILE A 38 -10.92 -7.09 -7.90
C ILE A 38 -10.51 -8.47 -7.37
N THR A 39 -11.20 -8.96 -6.33
CA THR A 39 -10.95 -10.30 -5.77
C THR A 39 -11.18 -11.40 -6.83
N ALA A 40 -12.27 -11.30 -7.59
CA ALA A 40 -12.58 -12.25 -8.66
C ALA A 40 -11.50 -12.26 -9.77
N GLU A 41 -11.02 -11.07 -10.16
CA GLU A 41 -9.98 -10.90 -11.17
C GLU A 41 -8.63 -11.49 -10.70
N GLN A 42 -8.20 -11.19 -9.47
CA GLN A 42 -6.91 -11.68 -8.95
C GLN A 42 -6.90 -13.19 -8.72
N LEU A 43 -7.97 -13.75 -8.15
CA LEU A 43 -8.04 -15.18 -7.85
C LEU A 43 -8.51 -16.04 -9.03
N GLY A 44 -8.92 -15.42 -10.15
CA GLY A 44 -9.44 -16.13 -11.32
C GLY A 44 -10.75 -16.89 -11.06
N VAL A 45 -11.60 -16.37 -10.17
CA VAL A 45 -12.90 -16.96 -9.81
C VAL A 45 -14.07 -16.12 -10.34
N SER A 46 -15.28 -16.68 -10.36
CA SER A 46 -16.48 -15.95 -10.76
C SER A 46 -16.94 -15.02 -9.63
N SER A 47 -17.27 -13.76 -9.94
CA SER A 47 -17.75 -12.79 -8.96
C SER A 47 -19.04 -13.25 -8.27
N GLU A 48 -19.88 -14.02 -8.97
CA GLU A 48 -21.10 -14.61 -8.44
C GLU A 48 -20.84 -15.68 -7.36
N SER A 49 -19.62 -16.25 -7.30
CA SER A 49 -19.23 -17.23 -6.29
C SER A 49 -18.73 -16.58 -4.99
N ILE A 50 -18.46 -15.27 -5.00
CA ILE A 50 -17.92 -14.54 -3.85
C ILE A 50 -19.08 -14.07 -2.96
N ARG A 51 -19.15 -14.59 -1.74
CA ARG A 51 -20.14 -14.17 -0.74
C ARG A 51 -19.55 -13.10 0.19
N PRO A 52 -20.35 -12.11 0.66
CA PRO A 52 -19.87 -11.07 1.56
C PRO A 52 -19.23 -11.59 2.86
N ASP A 53 -19.70 -12.75 3.36
CA ASP A 53 -19.21 -13.42 4.56
C ASP A 53 -18.00 -14.34 4.32
N SER A 54 -17.53 -14.45 3.08
CA SER A 54 -16.32 -15.24 2.75
C SER A 54 -15.09 -14.51 3.25
N THR A 55 -14.15 -15.24 3.84
CA THR A 55 -12.80 -14.74 4.11
C THR A 55 -11.92 -14.92 2.89
N PHE A 56 -10.86 -14.13 2.74
CA PHE A 56 -9.94 -14.24 1.60
C PHE A 56 -9.33 -15.65 1.51
N ALA A 57 -8.91 -16.22 2.63
CA ALA A 57 -8.42 -17.59 2.69
C ALA A 57 -9.47 -18.63 2.23
N SER A 58 -10.76 -18.41 2.53
CA SER A 58 -11.84 -19.32 2.09
C SER A 58 -12.09 -19.30 0.58
N LEU A 59 -11.67 -18.21 -0.08
CA LEU A 59 -11.69 -18.06 -1.54
C LEU A 59 -10.41 -18.61 -2.21
N GLY A 60 -9.44 -19.06 -1.41
CA GLY A 60 -8.18 -19.62 -1.89
C GLY A 60 -7.04 -18.62 -2.01
N ALA A 61 -7.19 -17.40 -1.49
CA ALA A 61 -6.09 -16.43 -1.43
C ALA A 61 -5.04 -16.86 -0.39
N ASP A 62 -3.76 -16.79 -0.77
CA ASP A 62 -2.65 -16.78 0.19
C ASP A 62 -2.24 -15.34 0.58
N ASP A 63 -1.17 -15.18 1.34
CA ASP A 63 -0.70 -13.87 1.81
C ASP A 63 -0.28 -12.95 0.65
N LEU A 64 0.29 -13.51 -0.43
CA LEU A 64 0.71 -12.72 -1.58
C LEU A 64 -0.51 -12.28 -2.40
N ASP A 65 -1.44 -13.21 -2.64
CA ASP A 65 -2.71 -12.89 -3.31
C ASP A 65 -3.47 -11.79 -2.55
N PHE A 66 -3.50 -11.88 -1.22
CA PHE A 66 -4.14 -10.89 -0.37
C PHE A 66 -3.50 -9.50 -0.51
N VAL A 67 -2.16 -9.42 -0.48
CA VAL A 67 -1.44 -8.16 -0.70
C VAL A 67 -1.76 -7.56 -2.07
N GLU A 68 -1.79 -8.37 -3.13
CA GLU A 68 -2.12 -7.90 -4.48
C GLU A 68 -3.57 -7.38 -4.58
N ILE A 69 -4.53 -8.07 -3.94
CA ILE A 69 -5.93 -7.62 -3.88
C ILE A 69 -6.06 -6.30 -3.11
N VAL A 70 -5.39 -6.17 -1.97
CA VAL A 70 -5.40 -4.94 -1.17
C VAL A 70 -4.82 -3.79 -1.99
N MET A 71 -3.63 -3.95 -2.56
CA MET A 71 -2.97 -2.93 -3.38
C MET A 71 -3.82 -2.52 -4.60
N ALA A 72 -4.38 -3.49 -5.32
CA ALA A 72 -5.24 -3.20 -6.47
C ALA A 72 -6.51 -2.44 -6.08
N THR A 73 -7.08 -2.74 -4.90
CA THR A 73 -8.25 -2.04 -4.36
C THR A 73 -7.89 -0.62 -3.94
N GLU A 74 -6.82 -0.45 -3.16
CA GLU A 74 -6.28 0.84 -2.75
C GLU A 74 -5.97 1.74 -3.94
N ASP A 75 -5.31 1.20 -4.97
CA ASP A 75 -4.98 1.93 -6.20
C ASP A 75 -6.23 2.34 -6.99
N ALA A 76 -7.25 1.48 -7.03
CA ALA A 76 -8.52 1.77 -7.72
C ALA A 76 -9.29 2.92 -7.05
N HIS A 77 -9.20 3.02 -5.72
CA HIS A 77 -9.92 4.02 -4.93
C HIS A 77 -9.07 5.21 -4.49
N LYS A 78 -7.75 5.18 -4.76
CA LYS A 78 -6.78 6.22 -4.36
C LYS A 78 -6.76 6.45 -2.85
N VAL A 79 -6.78 5.36 -2.10
CA VAL A 79 -6.70 5.33 -0.63
C VAL A 79 -5.53 4.46 -0.18
N SER A 80 -5.16 4.53 1.09
CA SER A 80 -4.36 3.50 1.75
C SER A 80 -5.04 3.11 3.07
N ILE A 81 -5.29 1.81 3.21
CA ILE A 81 -6.01 1.18 4.29
C ILE A 81 -4.97 0.57 5.25
N PRO A 82 -4.83 1.10 6.48
CA PRO A 82 -3.84 0.60 7.42
C PRO A 82 -4.17 -0.81 7.92
N ASP A 83 -3.15 -1.62 8.13
CA ASP A 83 -3.28 -2.97 8.71
C ASP A 83 -3.97 -2.93 10.08
N GLU A 84 -3.80 -1.86 10.87
CA GLU A 84 -4.49 -1.68 12.15
C GLU A 84 -6.01 -1.60 11.98
N LEU A 85 -6.50 -1.02 10.88
CA LEU A 85 -7.93 -0.98 10.58
C LEU A 85 -8.42 -2.36 10.13
N LEU A 86 -7.65 -3.06 9.29
CA LEU A 86 -7.98 -4.41 8.83
C LEU A 86 -8.05 -5.41 9.97
N THR A 87 -7.04 -5.41 10.86
CA THR A 87 -7.00 -6.27 12.06
C THR A 87 -8.15 -5.95 13.02
N LYS A 88 -8.46 -4.66 13.22
CA LYS A 88 -9.60 -4.22 14.04
C LYS A 88 -10.94 -4.72 13.48
N ILE A 89 -11.16 -4.62 12.17
CA ILE A 89 -12.38 -5.11 11.52
C ILE A 89 -12.46 -6.63 11.59
N ALA A 90 -11.33 -7.33 11.41
CA ALA A 90 -11.24 -8.78 11.52
C ALA A 90 -11.32 -9.29 12.97
N GLY A 91 -11.22 -8.41 13.98
CA GLY A 91 -11.29 -8.78 15.40
C GLY A 91 -10.05 -9.54 15.89
N ILE A 92 -8.90 -9.32 15.26
CA ILE A 92 -7.62 -9.99 15.54
C ILE A 92 -6.56 -8.97 15.96
N SER A 93 -5.40 -9.44 16.41
CA SER A 93 -4.26 -8.57 16.78
C SER A 93 -2.99 -8.83 15.98
N ALA A 94 -2.90 -9.96 15.27
CA ALA A 94 -1.77 -10.31 14.42
C ALA A 94 -2.09 -10.01 12.95
N ALA A 95 -1.19 -9.32 12.25
CA ALA A 95 -1.40 -8.97 10.84
C ALA A 95 -1.36 -10.23 9.94
N GLU A 96 -0.57 -11.22 10.33
CA GLU A 96 -0.42 -12.50 9.64
C GLU A 96 -1.73 -13.33 9.62
N GLU A 97 -2.71 -12.96 10.46
CA GLU A 97 -4.00 -13.65 10.52
C GLU A 97 -5.10 -12.97 9.69
N ILE A 98 -4.83 -11.82 9.07
CA ILE A 98 -5.84 -11.01 8.35
C ILE A 98 -6.49 -11.82 7.23
N VAL A 99 -5.71 -12.49 6.38
CA VAL A 99 -6.23 -13.26 5.24
C VAL A 99 -7.26 -14.33 5.67
N HIS A 100 -7.09 -14.88 6.87
CA HIS A 100 -7.97 -15.92 7.41
C HIS A 100 -9.25 -15.39 8.05
N HIS A 101 -9.26 -14.15 8.53
CA HIS A 101 -10.35 -13.60 9.35
C HIS A 101 -11.10 -12.43 8.69
N LEU A 102 -10.42 -11.65 7.85
CA LEU A 102 -11.02 -10.54 7.14
C LEU A 102 -11.97 -11.07 6.06
N THR A 103 -13.23 -10.62 6.13
CA THR A 103 -14.25 -10.98 5.15
C THR A 103 -14.29 -9.95 4.02
N ILE A 104 -14.88 -10.33 2.89
CA ILE A 104 -15.16 -9.41 1.78
C ILE A 104 -15.96 -8.19 2.25
N ALA A 105 -16.98 -8.41 3.09
CA ALA A 105 -17.75 -7.34 3.69
C ALA A 105 -16.92 -6.46 4.64
N GLY A 106 -16.04 -7.07 5.43
CA GLY A 106 -15.13 -6.34 6.31
C GLY A 106 -14.15 -5.46 5.52
N PHE A 107 -13.60 -5.97 4.42
CA PHE A 107 -12.69 -5.17 3.59
C PHE A 107 -13.42 -4.03 2.88
N ALA A 108 -14.63 -4.28 2.36
CA ALA A 108 -15.47 -3.22 1.81
C ALA A 108 -15.84 -2.15 2.87
N GLN A 109 -16.05 -2.55 4.12
CA GLN A 109 -16.26 -1.61 5.23
C GLN A 109 -15.00 -0.79 5.54
N ALA A 110 -13.81 -1.38 5.44
CA ALA A 110 -12.56 -0.67 5.63
C ALA A 110 -12.40 0.45 4.59
N LEU A 111 -12.77 0.13 3.34
CA LEU A 111 -12.72 1.05 2.21
C LEU A 111 -13.72 2.22 2.33
N ASP A 112 -14.89 1.99 2.94
CA ASP A 112 -15.93 3.02 3.21
C ASP A 112 -15.67 3.81 4.52
N SER A 113 -14.56 3.55 5.21
CA SER A 113 -14.34 4.13 6.55
C SER A 113 -13.91 5.60 6.51
N ASP A 114 -14.58 6.43 7.31
CA ASP A 114 -14.19 7.81 7.65
C ASP A 114 -12.95 7.89 8.57
N GLU A 115 -12.49 6.75 9.14
CA GLU A 115 -11.19 6.74 9.82
C GLU A 115 -10.14 7.20 8.82
N PRO A 116 -9.18 8.06 9.21
CA PRO A 116 -8.23 8.65 8.28
C PRO A 116 -7.48 7.54 7.56
N GLN A 117 -8.00 7.19 6.38
CA GLN A 117 -7.30 6.51 5.32
C GLN A 117 -6.20 7.51 5.03
N THR A 118 -5.01 7.20 5.53
CA THR A 118 -3.86 8.01 5.17
C THR A 118 -3.86 8.01 3.65
N GLU A 119 -3.98 9.17 2.99
CA GLU A 119 -3.25 9.36 1.74
C GLU A 119 -1.92 8.68 2.01
N SER A 120 -1.48 7.75 1.16
CA SER A 120 -0.17 7.13 1.29
C SER A 120 0.84 8.28 1.41
N GLU A 121 1.13 8.69 2.62
CA GLU A 121 2.19 9.59 2.93
C GLU A 121 3.35 8.63 2.74
N PRO A 122 4.11 8.70 1.62
CA PRO A 122 5.42 8.09 1.66
C PRO A 122 6.03 8.62 2.94
N ASP A 123 6.44 7.72 3.85
CA ASP A 123 7.07 8.09 5.14
C ASP A 123 7.83 9.39 4.90
N LYS A 124 7.38 10.51 5.51
CA LYS A 124 7.59 11.90 5.00
C LYS A 124 9.05 12.29 4.76
N ASN A 125 9.99 11.40 5.09
CA ASN A 125 11.42 11.53 4.95
C ASN A 125 12.08 10.51 3.99
N VAL A 126 11.34 9.58 3.37
CA VAL A 126 11.88 8.62 2.38
C VAL A 126 11.89 9.27 1.01
N VAL A 127 12.95 10.03 0.75
CA VAL A 127 13.20 10.64 -0.55
C VAL A 127 13.97 9.64 -1.42
N THR A 128 13.32 9.09 -2.44
CA THR A 128 13.94 8.18 -3.42
C THR A 128 14.32 8.93 -4.71
N GLY A 129 15.38 8.51 -5.38
CA GLY A 129 15.79 9.09 -6.67
C GLY A 129 17.15 8.61 -7.13
N LEU A 130 17.69 9.24 -8.17
CA LEU A 130 19.08 9.01 -8.55
C LEU A 130 20.01 9.71 -7.55
N TYR A 131 21.12 9.07 -7.17
CA TYR A 131 22.04 9.65 -6.19
C TYR A 131 22.45 11.09 -6.53
N ALA A 132 22.76 11.39 -7.80
CA ALA A 132 23.16 12.73 -8.22
C ALA A 132 22.07 13.78 -8.02
N GLU A 133 20.80 13.39 -8.08
CA GLU A 133 19.67 14.28 -7.84
C GLU A 133 19.46 14.49 -6.34
N LEU A 134 19.57 13.42 -5.55
CA LEU A 134 19.37 13.46 -4.10
C LEU A 134 20.42 14.33 -3.40
N VAL A 135 21.69 14.25 -3.81
CA VAL A 135 22.77 15.03 -3.19
C VAL A 135 22.69 16.53 -3.46
N THR A 136 21.81 16.98 -4.37
CA THR A 136 21.56 18.42 -4.57
C THR A 136 20.80 19.06 -3.41
N ARG A 137 20.26 18.25 -2.50
CA ARG A 137 19.46 18.70 -1.36
C ARG A 137 20.27 18.54 -0.06
N PRO A 138 20.10 19.45 0.92
CA PRO A 138 20.69 19.25 2.25
C PRO A 138 20.16 17.96 2.88
N LEU A 139 21.08 17.13 3.35
CA LEU A 139 20.73 15.89 4.06
C LEU A 139 20.51 16.21 5.54
N PRO A 140 19.36 15.82 6.14
CA PRO A 140 19.12 16.03 7.57
C PRO A 140 20.15 15.28 8.43
N GLU A 141 20.40 15.80 9.64
CA GLU A 141 21.26 15.09 10.61
C GLU A 141 20.65 13.73 10.98
N GLY A 142 21.50 12.70 11.05
CA GLY A 142 21.05 11.34 11.35
C GLY A 142 20.53 10.55 10.14
N TYR A 143 20.60 11.11 8.94
CA TYR A 143 20.22 10.43 7.70
C TYR A 143 21.43 10.13 6.83
N SER A 144 21.31 9.09 5.99
CA SER A 144 22.28 8.74 4.96
C SER A 144 21.59 8.23 3.70
N TYR A 145 22.37 7.96 2.66
CA TYR A 145 21.89 7.37 1.42
C TYR A 145 22.00 5.85 1.50
N LEU A 146 20.93 5.17 1.09
CA LEU A 146 20.87 3.73 0.98
C LEU A 146 20.57 3.33 -0.46
N PHE A 147 21.41 2.45 -1.01
CA PHE A 147 21.24 1.91 -2.34
C PHE A 147 20.53 0.55 -2.29
N ILE A 148 19.53 0.37 -3.16
CA ILE A 148 18.84 -0.90 -3.38
C ILE A 148 18.68 -1.10 -4.90
N PRO A 149 19.42 -2.03 -5.55
CA PRO A 149 20.49 -2.87 -4.99
C PRO A 149 21.68 -2.05 -4.48
N SER A 150 22.56 -2.66 -3.68
CA SER A 150 23.75 -1.98 -3.14
C SER A 150 24.65 -1.41 -4.23
N LEU A 151 25.35 -0.31 -3.94
CA LEU A 151 26.24 0.32 -4.90
C LEU A 151 27.39 -0.62 -5.29
N ALA A 152 27.90 -1.41 -4.35
CA ALA A 152 28.85 -2.48 -4.62
C ALA A 152 28.32 -3.50 -5.64
N ALA A 153 27.06 -3.95 -5.50
CA ALA A 153 26.47 -4.90 -6.44
C ALA A 153 26.26 -4.28 -7.82
N ILE A 154 25.83 -3.01 -7.88
CA ILE A 154 25.67 -2.28 -9.14
C ILE A 154 27.01 -2.17 -9.88
N LEU A 155 28.08 -1.79 -9.17
CA LEU A 155 29.42 -1.67 -9.74
C LEU A 155 29.99 -3.02 -10.17
N THR A 156 29.78 -4.08 -9.38
CA THR A 156 30.19 -5.45 -9.73
C THR A 156 29.48 -5.93 -10.99
N ALA A 157 28.17 -5.72 -11.09
CA ALA A 157 27.41 -6.09 -12.28
C ALA A 157 27.89 -5.31 -13.52
N ALA A 158 28.22 -4.03 -13.38
CA ALA A 158 28.76 -3.22 -14.47
C ALA A 158 30.16 -3.69 -14.91
N GLU A 159 31.07 -3.98 -13.97
CA GLU A 159 32.41 -4.48 -14.29
C GLU A 159 32.36 -5.86 -14.98
N ASN A 160 31.50 -6.76 -14.49
CA ASN A 160 31.26 -8.07 -15.11
C ASN A 160 30.70 -7.96 -16.53
N LYS A 161 29.81 -7.00 -16.76
CA LYS A 161 29.22 -6.74 -18.08
C LYS A 161 30.24 -6.19 -19.07
N GLU A 162 31.11 -5.29 -18.62
CA GLU A 162 32.18 -4.73 -19.46
C GLU A 162 33.33 -5.72 -19.70
N GLY A 163 33.51 -6.70 -18.80
CA GLY A 163 34.59 -7.69 -18.88
C GLY A 163 35.98 -7.12 -18.64
N ARG A 164 36.06 -5.91 -18.06
CA ARG A 164 37.31 -5.21 -17.73
C ARG A 164 37.11 -4.32 -16.49
N PRO A 165 38.18 -3.98 -15.76
CA PRO A 165 38.14 -2.99 -14.71
C PRO A 165 37.45 -1.68 -15.13
N LEU A 166 36.53 -1.18 -14.29
CA LEU A 166 35.91 0.13 -14.46
C LEU A 166 36.92 1.25 -14.15
N THR A 167 36.89 2.31 -14.95
CA THR A 167 37.63 3.55 -14.68
C THR A 167 36.93 4.38 -13.61
N GLU A 168 37.66 5.29 -12.97
CA GLU A 168 37.08 6.20 -11.97
C GLU A 168 35.88 6.99 -12.51
N LYS A 169 35.98 7.47 -13.76
CA LYS A 169 34.90 8.20 -14.43
C LYS A 169 33.65 7.33 -14.60
N GLU A 170 33.81 6.05 -14.93
CA GLU A 170 32.70 5.12 -15.07
C GLU A 170 32.06 4.83 -13.72
N VAL A 171 32.86 4.60 -12.67
CA VAL A 171 32.37 4.39 -11.30
C VAL A 171 31.58 5.60 -10.81
N LEU A 172 32.09 6.81 -11.00
CA LEU A 172 31.38 8.05 -10.63
C LEU A 172 30.07 8.19 -11.43
N SER A 173 30.11 7.94 -12.74
CA SER A 173 28.89 8.01 -13.56
C SER A 173 27.86 6.96 -13.17
N ILE A 174 28.28 5.77 -12.75
CA ILE A 174 27.38 4.71 -12.28
C ILE A 174 26.77 5.10 -10.94
N ARG A 175 27.58 5.55 -9.98
CA ARG A 175 27.11 6.08 -8.69
C ARG A 175 26.04 7.15 -8.90
N ASP A 176 26.34 8.14 -9.74
CA ASP A 176 25.46 9.30 -9.96
C ASP A 176 24.09 8.90 -10.53
N LYS A 177 24.04 7.80 -11.29
CA LYS A 177 22.83 7.21 -11.88
C LYS A 177 22.24 6.05 -11.09
N ALA A 178 22.84 5.69 -9.95
CA ALA A 178 22.36 4.57 -9.15
C ALA A 178 21.10 4.99 -8.37
N PRO A 179 20.07 4.13 -8.32
CA PRO A 179 18.88 4.38 -7.51
C PRO A 179 19.26 4.33 -6.03
N ALA A 180 18.83 5.34 -5.29
CA ALA A 180 19.09 5.48 -3.87
C ALA A 180 17.86 6.07 -3.16
N MET A 181 17.88 5.95 -1.84
CA MET A 181 16.92 6.61 -0.96
C MET A 181 17.61 7.27 0.22
N VAL A 182 17.02 8.36 0.72
CA VAL A 182 17.38 8.98 1.98
C VAL A 182 16.67 8.22 3.10
N ALA A 183 17.42 7.70 4.06
CA ALA A 183 16.87 6.96 5.19
C ALA A 183 17.63 7.28 6.49
N PRO A 184 16.98 7.15 7.66
CA PRO A 184 17.64 7.24 8.96
C PRO A 184 18.80 6.24 9.10
N ASN A 185 19.85 6.63 9.82
CA ASN A 185 21.05 5.81 10.00
C ASN A 185 20.77 4.46 10.68
N ASP A 186 19.81 4.40 11.60
CA ASP A 186 19.42 3.17 12.30
C ASP A 186 18.70 2.18 11.39
N VAL A 187 17.85 2.67 10.48
CA VAL A 187 17.23 1.87 9.40
C VAL A 187 18.31 1.29 8.49
N ILE A 188 19.25 2.14 8.06
CA ILE A 188 20.37 1.72 7.20
C ILE A 188 21.25 0.68 7.90
N LEU A 189 21.52 0.85 9.20
CA LEU A 189 22.30 -0.10 9.97
C LEU A 189 21.61 -1.46 10.01
N LYS A 190 20.32 -1.51 10.36
CA LYS A 190 19.52 -2.76 10.38
C LYS A 190 19.48 -3.43 9.00
N MET A 191 19.34 -2.66 7.93
CA MET A 191 19.34 -3.20 6.55
C MET A 191 20.71 -3.70 6.11
N ASN A 192 21.80 -3.06 6.54
CA ASN A 192 23.15 -3.55 6.25
C ASN A 192 23.49 -4.81 7.05
N GLU A 193 23.03 -4.90 8.31
CA GLU A 193 23.13 -6.11 9.13
C GLU A 193 22.43 -7.29 8.48
N SER A 194 21.21 -7.10 7.96
CA SER A 194 20.47 -8.17 7.26
C SER A 194 21.13 -8.58 5.95
N ARG A 195 21.77 -7.64 5.24
CA ARG A 195 22.56 -7.91 4.02
C ARG A 195 23.88 -8.62 4.30
N GLN A 196 24.35 -8.64 5.55
CA GLN A 196 25.64 -9.20 5.98
C GLN A 196 26.87 -8.52 5.37
N TYR A 197 26.72 -7.34 4.77
CA TYR A 197 27.85 -6.53 4.31
C TYR A 197 27.55 -5.04 4.45
N ARG A 198 28.62 -4.27 4.68
CA ARG A 198 28.59 -2.81 4.61
C ARG A 198 28.78 -2.40 3.16
N ASP A 199 27.86 -1.60 2.62
CA ASP A 199 27.96 -1.06 1.27
C ASP A 199 29.01 0.07 1.18
N ILE A 200 29.37 0.41 -0.05
CA ILE A 200 30.36 1.44 -0.37
C ILE A 200 29.80 2.84 -0.07
N ASN A 201 30.61 3.68 0.57
CA ASN A 201 30.29 5.09 0.75
C ASN A 201 30.28 5.83 -0.59
N PRO A 202 29.16 6.42 -1.01
CA PRO A 202 29.08 7.09 -2.31
C PRO A 202 29.94 8.37 -2.40
N LYS A 203 30.29 8.99 -1.27
CA LYS A 203 31.21 10.15 -1.23
C LYS A 203 32.66 9.77 -1.52
N SER A 204 33.04 8.52 -1.20
CA SER A 204 34.39 7.98 -1.38
C SER A 204 34.40 6.77 -2.33
N VAL A 205 33.42 6.72 -3.25
CA VAL A 205 33.07 5.52 -4.02
C VAL A 205 34.25 4.89 -4.73
N TRP A 206 35.14 5.69 -5.31
CA TRP A 206 36.28 5.17 -6.07
C TRP A 206 37.26 4.40 -5.19
N VAL A 207 37.66 5.00 -4.07
CA VAL A 207 38.64 4.39 -3.15
C VAL A 207 38.07 3.14 -2.52
N GLU A 208 36.82 3.18 -2.08
CA GLU A 208 36.16 2.03 -1.46
C GLU A 208 35.85 0.92 -2.47
N TRP A 209 35.50 1.26 -3.72
CA TRP A 209 35.39 0.29 -4.82
C TRP A 209 36.71 -0.41 -5.10
N GLN A 210 37.81 0.33 -5.16
CA GLN A 210 39.16 -0.22 -5.35
C GLN A 210 39.58 -1.15 -4.20
N ALA A 211 39.18 -0.85 -2.96
CA ALA A 211 39.42 -1.72 -1.82
C ALA A 211 38.54 -2.98 -1.82
N LEU A 212 37.31 -2.89 -2.33
CA LEU A 212 36.40 -4.03 -2.40
C LEU A 212 36.78 -5.01 -3.53
N ARG A 213 37.08 -4.50 -4.72
CA ARG A 213 37.47 -5.33 -5.88
C ARG A 213 38.69 -6.20 -5.57
N THR A 214 39.65 -5.69 -4.79
CA THR A 214 40.90 -6.39 -4.45
C THR A 214 40.72 -7.48 -3.40
N GLN A 215 39.57 -7.53 -2.73
CA GLN A 215 39.21 -8.62 -1.82
C GLN A 215 38.47 -9.76 -2.52
N THR A 216 38.06 -9.55 -3.77
CA THR A 216 37.23 -10.49 -4.54
C THR A 216 38.02 -11.14 -5.70
N GLU A 217 39.23 -10.65 -5.98
CA GLU A 217 40.25 -11.24 -6.87
C GLU A 217 41.12 -12.26 -6.12
#